data_AF-A0A099KVV1-F1
#
_entry.id   AF-A0A099KVV1-F1
#
_cell.length_a   1.000
_cell.length_b   1.000
_cell.length_c   1.000
_cell.angle_alpha   90.00
_cell.angle_beta   90.00
_cell.angle_gamma   90.00
#
_symmetry.space_group_name_H-M   'P 1'
#
loop_
_entity.id
_entity.type
_entity.pdbx_description
1 polymer ?
#
loop_
_entity_poly.entity_id
_entity_poly.type
_entity_poly.pdbx_seq_one_letter_code
_entity_poly.pdbx_strand_id
1 'polypeptide(L)'
;MNRTLYPTLIGVFTSLFAIWSLHTFLIVDDCLDNSGSFDYATAKCLLENGQVYDSQFTTFAVVLYFVVGFVVSFIVSTLIRKVFKIKANG
;
A
#
# COMPACT_ATOMS: atom_id res chain seq x y z
N MET A 1 -14.15 4.85 27.18
CA MET A 1 -13.15 4.79 26.09
C MET A 1 -13.91 4.59 24.78
N ASN A 2 -13.80 5.54 23.84
CA ASN A 2 -14.70 5.69 22.69
C ASN A 2 -14.73 4.46 21.77
N ARG A 3 -15.87 3.75 21.72
CA ARG A 3 -16.11 2.54 20.90
C ARG A 3 -16.01 2.79 19.38
N THR A 4 -15.97 4.04 18.96
CA THR A 4 -15.85 4.47 17.55
C THR A 4 -14.43 4.81 17.11
N LEU A 5 -13.47 4.96 18.04
CA LEU A 5 -12.09 5.35 17.72
C LEU A 5 -11.25 4.17 17.22
N TYR A 6 -11.44 3.00 17.82
CA TYR A 6 -10.76 1.76 17.44
C TYR A 6 -10.98 1.33 15.98
N PRO A 7 -12.22 1.31 15.44
CA PRO A 7 -12.44 0.87 14.07
C PRO A 7 -11.78 1.78 13.02
N THR A 8 -11.77 3.10 13.24
CA THR A 8 -11.09 4.05 12.36
C THR A 8 -9.57 3.93 12.44
N LEU A 9 -9.02 3.75 13.65
CA LEU A 9 -7.58 3.57 13.83
C LEU A 9 -7.08 2.32 13.08
N ILE A 10 -7.79 1.20 13.21
CA ILE A 10 -7.48 -0.06 12.51
C ILE A 10 -7.58 0.13 10.99
N GLY A 11 -8.59 0.86 10.51
CA GLY A 11 -8.73 1.20 9.09
C GLY A 11 -7.54 1.98 8.52
N VAL A 12 -7.00 2.94 9.28
CA VAL A 12 -5.83 3.73 8.87
C VAL A 12 -4.56 2.88 8.86
N PHE A 13 -4.31 2.08 9.90
CA PHE A 13 -3.12 1.22 9.94
C PHE A 13 -3.12 0.16 8.84
N THR A 14 -4.29 -0.43 8.56
CA THR A 14 -4.42 -1.44 7.50
C THR A 14 -4.23 -0.84 6.10
N SER A 15 -4.73 0.37 5.83
CA SER A 15 -4.49 1.03 4.54
C SER A 15 -3.04 1.45 4.36
N LEU A 16 -2.38 1.97 5.40
CA LEU A 16 -0.94 2.25 5.41
C LEU A 16 -0.12 1.00 5.11
N PHE A 17 -0.44 -0.13 5.76
CA PHE A 17 0.24 -1.40 5.54
C PHE A 17 0.03 -1.91 4.11
N ALA A 18 -1.19 -1.83 3.58
CA ALA A 18 -1.50 -2.24 2.21
C ALA A 18 -0.74 -1.39 1.17
N ILE A 19 -0.71 -0.07 1.34
CA ILE A 19 0.04 0.83 0.46
C ILE A 19 1.53 0.50 0.51
N TRP A 20 2.09 0.30 1.70
CA TRP A 20 3.51 -0.04 1.85
C TRP A 20 3.88 -1.37 1.18
N SER A 21 3.05 -2.40 1.39
CA SER A 21 3.25 -3.71 0.77
C SER A 21 3.17 -3.61 -0.76
N LEU A 22 2.21 -2.85 -1.27
CA LEU A 22 2.01 -2.69 -2.70
C LEU A 22 3.11 -1.83 -3.34
N HIS A 23 3.60 -0.80 -2.65
CA HIS A 23 4.73 0.00 -3.08
C HIS A 23 6.01 -0.85 -3.21
N THR A 24 6.31 -1.64 -2.18
CA THR A 24 7.45 -2.57 -2.21
C THR A 24 7.34 -3.56 -3.37
N PHE A 25 6.13 -4.12 -3.58
CA PHE A 25 5.90 -5.06 -4.68
C PHE A 25 6.13 -4.40 -6.05
N LEU A 26 5.56 -3.22 -6.30
CA LEU A 26 5.73 -2.50 -7.57
C LEU A 26 7.19 -2.15 -7.87
N ILE A 27 7.97 -1.78 -6.86
CA ILE A 27 9.39 -1.49 -7.04
C ILE A 27 10.16 -2.76 -7.45
N VAL A 28 9.86 -3.90 -6.82
CA VAL A 28 10.53 -5.17 -7.13
C VAL A 28 10.15 -5.66 -8.53
N ASP A 29 8.88 -5.55 -8.89
CA ASP A 29 8.35 -5.96 -10.20
C ASP A 29 8.96 -5.12 -11.33
N ASP A 30 8.95 -3.79 -11.19
CA ASP A 30 9.58 -2.87 -12.15
C ASP A 30 11.09 -3.12 -12.28
N CYS A 31 11.75 -3.50 -11.18
CA CYS A 31 13.17 -3.84 -11.21
C CYS A 31 13.45 -5.12 -12.02
N LEU A 32 12.65 -6.16 -11.81
CA LEU A 32 12.74 -7.43 -12.52
C LEU A 32 12.44 -7.27 -14.01
N ASP A 33 11.42 -6.50 -14.37
CA ASP A 33 11.04 -6.20 -15.75
C ASP A 33 12.15 -5.46 -16.52
N ASN A 34 12.93 -4.62 -15.82
CA ASN A 34 14.06 -3.92 -16.40
C ASN A 34 15.37 -4.72 -16.37
N SER A 35 15.33 -6.05 -16.15
CA SER A 35 16.52 -6.93 -16.01
C SER A 35 17.48 -6.53 -14.90
N GLY A 36 16.99 -5.80 -13.90
CA GLY A 36 17.74 -5.42 -12.71
C GLY A 36 17.73 -6.50 -11.63
N SER A 37 18.65 -6.38 -10.69
CA SER A 37 18.64 -7.14 -9.44
C SER A 37 18.21 -6.21 -8.30
N PHE A 38 17.17 -6.61 -7.55
CA PHE A 38 16.71 -5.84 -6.41
C PHE A 38 17.60 -6.14 -5.18
N ASP A 39 18.32 -5.13 -4.71
CA ASP A 39 19.09 -5.24 -3.48
C ASP A 39 18.23 -4.86 -2.27
N TYR A 40 17.79 -5.88 -1.55
CA TYR A 40 16.97 -5.74 -0.34
C TYR A 40 17.70 -5.05 0.82
N ALA A 41 19.04 -4.99 0.81
CA ALA A 41 19.81 -4.32 1.86
C ALA A 41 19.80 -2.79 1.70
N THR A 42 19.80 -2.30 0.46
CA THR A 42 19.81 -0.88 0.13
C THR A 42 18.46 -0.36 -0.37
N ALA A 43 17.48 -1.25 -0.55
CA ALA A 43 16.16 -0.98 -1.13
C ALA A 43 16.25 -0.28 -2.51
N LYS A 44 17.25 -0.69 -3.30
CA LYS A 44 17.54 -0.11 -4.61
C LYS A 44 17.52 -1.17 -5.69
N CYS A 45 17.01 -0.81 -6.86
CA CYS A 45 17.16 -1.61 -8.06
C CYS A 45 18.53 -1.32 -8.69
N LEU A 46 19.37 -2.35 -8.77
CA LEU A 46 20.66 -2.31 -9.44
C LEU A 46 20.51 -2.91 -10.83
N LEU A 47 20.64 -2.05 -11.84
CA LEU A 47 20.55 -2.47 -13.23
C LEU A 47 21.86 -3.17 -13.65
N GLU A 48 21.82 -4.04 -14.67
CA GLU A 48 22.96 -4.89 -15.09
C GLU A 48 24.24 -4.08 -15.44
N ASN A 49 24.09 -2.79 -15.73
CA ASN A 49 25.15 -1.82 -16.01
C ASN A 49 25.65 -1.06 -14.75
N GLY A 50 25.24 -1.45 -13.54
CA GLY A 50 25.70 -0.90 -12.26
C GLY A 50 25.09 0.46 -11.90
N GLN A 51 24.07 0.92 -12.64
CA GLN A 51 23.36 2.17 -12.35
C GLN A 51 22.17 1.91 -11.43
N VAL A 52 21.95 2.84 -10.49
CA VAL A 52 20.77 2.85 -9.63
C VAL A 52 19.60 3.33 -10.47
N TYR A 53 18.62 2.45 -10.72
CA TYR A 53 17.42 2.81 -11.45
C TYR A 53 16.42 3.46 -10.49
N ASP A 54 16.23 4.77 -10.61
CA ASP A 54 15.12 5.48 -9.99
C ASP A 54 13.89 5.32 -10.88
N SER A 55 12.96 4.45 -10.48
CA SER A 55 11.72 4.21 -11.21
C SER A 55 10.97 5.51 -11.46
N GLN A 56 10.74 5.84 -12.74
CA GLN A 56 9.92 6.99 -13.15
C GLN A 56 8.42 6.82 -12.83
N PHE A 57 8.05 5.73 -12.15
CA PHE A 57 6.70 5.42 -11.71
C PHE A 57 6.16 6.32 -10.61
N THR A 58 6.93 7.27 -10.09
CA THR A 58 6.51 8.15 -8.98
C THR A 58 5.14 8.81 -9.20
N THR A 59 4.81 9.28 -10.41
CA THR A 59 3.51 9.92 -10.66
C THR A 59 2.35 8.92 -10.77
N PHE A 60 2.56 7.77 -11.41
CA PHE A 60 1.54 6.73 -11.55
C PHE A 60 1.28 6.01 -10.21
N ALA A 61 2.34 5.78 -9.45
CA ALA A 61 2.32 5.18 -8.13
C ALA A 61 1.45 5.98 -7.16
N VAL A 62 1.53 7.32 -7.18
CA VAL A 62 0.69 8.18 -6.32
C VAL A 62 -0.79 7.99 -6.59
N VAL A 63 -1.21 7.96 -7.87
CA VAL A 63 -2.60 7.75 -8.25
C VAL A 63 -3.07 6.35 -7.82
N LEU A 64 -2.24 5.33 -8.05
CA LEU A 64 -2.54 3.95 -7.68
C LEU A 64 -2.66 3.81 -6.15
N TYR A 65 -1.76 4.41 -5.37
CA TYR A 65 -1.84 4.40 -3.90
C TYR A 65 -3.06 5.13 -3.38
N PHE A 66 -3.49 6.21 -4.04
CA PHE A 66 -4.72 6.91 -3.66
C PHE A 66 -5.95 6.03 -3.85
N VAL A 67 -6.06 5.38 -5.02
CA VAL A 67 -7.18 4.46 -5.32
C VAL A 67 -7.16 3.26 -4.38
N VAL A 68 -6.02 2.60 -4.20
CA VAL A 68 -5.89 1.43 -3.31
C VAL A 68 -6.16 1.83 -1.86
N GLY A 69 -5.61 2.94 -1.39
CA GLY A 69 -5.85 3.45 -0.04
C GLY A 69 -7.33 3.69 0.23
N PHE A 70 -8.04 4.27 -0.73
CA PHE A 70 -9.48 4.52 -0.62
C PHE A 70 -10.28 3.20 -0.61
N VAL A 71 -10.00 2.29 -1.54
CA VAL A 71 -10.69 0.99 -1.65
C VAL A 71 -10.46 0.14 -0.41
N VAL A 72 -9.22 0.02 0.06
CA VAL A 72 -8.88 -0.77 1.26
C VAL A 72 -9.53 -0.14 2.50
N SER A 73 -9.46 1.18 2.67
CA SER A 73 -10.11 1.86 3.80
C SER A 73 -11.61 1.67 3.80
N PHE A 74 -12.25 1.71 2.63
CA PHE A 74 -13.68 1.46 2.47
C PHE A 74 -14.04 0.01 2.82
N ILE A 75 -13.31 -0.97 2.29
CA ILE A 75 -13.52 -2.39 2.55
C ILE A 75 -13.34 -2.69 4.04
N VAL A 76 -12.24 -2.24 4.65
CA VAL A 76 -11.95 -2.48 6.08
C VAL A 76 -13.00 -1.82 6.96
N SER A 77 -13.42 -0.58 6.66
CA SER A 77 -14.50 0.08 7.38
C SER A 77 -15.82 -0.70 7.31
N THR A 78 -16.12 -1.26 6.14
CA THR A 78 -17.33 -2.06 5.91
C THR A 78 -17.25 -3.41 6.62
N LEU A 79 -16.10 -4.08 6.59
CA LEU A 79 -15.85 -5.34 7.28
C LEU A 79 -15.91 -5.17 8.79
N ILE A 80 -15.27 -4.14 9.35
CA ILE A 80 -15.31 -3.87 10.79
C ILE A 80 -16.75 -3.58 11.24
N ARG A 81 -17.52 -2.78 10.49
CA ARG A 81 -18.95 -2.57 10.78
C ARG A 81 -19.75 -3.88 10.78
N LYS A 82 -19.48 -4.77 9.81
CA LYS A 82 -20.13 -6.06 9.66
C LYS A 82 -19.79 -7.04 10.79
N VAL A 83 -18.50 -7.14 11.15
CA VAL A 83 -17.99 -8.02 12.21
C VAL A 83 -18.44 -7.56 13.58
N PHE A 84 -18.40 -6.26 13.86
CA PHE A 84 -18.84 -5.73 15.16
C PHE A 84 -20.36 -5.52 15.27
N LYS A 85 -21.16 -5.94 14.27
CA LYS A 85 -22.62 -5.69 14.20
C LYS A 85 -22.97 -4.22 14.52
N ILE A 86 -22.12 -3.28 14.13
CA ILE A 86 -22.39 -1.85 14.33
C ILE A 86 -23.43 -1.49 13.28
N LYS A 87 -24.70 -1.64 13.65
CA LYS A 87 -25.87 -1.29 12.84
C LYS A 87 -25.75 0.19 12.52
N ALA A 88 -25.47 0.52 11.27
CA ALA A 88 -25.73 1.86 10.77
C ALA A 88 -27.26 2.03 10.82
N ASN A 89 -27.76 2.82 11.76
CA ASN A 89 -29.01 3.49 11.54
C ASN A 89 -28.69 4.61 10.55
N GLY A 90 -28.99 4.37 9.28
CA GLY A 90 -28.76 5.26 8.15
C GLY A 90 -29.24 4.57 6.91
#